data_AF-A0AB34SDF2-F1
#
_entry.id   AF-A0AB34SDF2-F1
#
_cell.length_a   1.000
_cell.length_b   1.000
_cell.length_c   1.000
_cell.angle_alpha   90.00
_cell.angle_beta   90.00
_cell.angle_gamma   90.00
#
_symmetry.space_group_name_H-M   'P 1'
#
loop_
_entity.id
_entity.type
_entity.pdbx_description
1 polymer ?
#
loop_
_entity_poly.entity_id
_entity_poly.type
_entity_poly.pdbx_seq_one_letter_code
_entity_poly.pdbx_strand_id
1 'polypeptide(L)'
;MNVLSTILFYVIMLVVILALYAGCRLYVFNKIRINKWIPLAISIILFCCQLFIKGINGYVNAAITVATVLFLLWFMEIQQTGGPKKKEKPIVIKPKAKPNRVKNNKKDK
;
A
#
# COMPACT_ATOMS: atom_id res chain seq x y z
N MET A 1 -26.92 24.64 -14.48
CA MET A 1 -26.00 24.30 -13.37
C MET A 1 -24.92 25.36 -13.33
N ASN A 2 -24.67 25.98 -12.17
CA ASN A 2 -23.67 27.03 -12.06
C ASN A 2 -22.27 26.41 -12.09
N VAL A 3 -21.40 26.89 -12.97
CA VAL A 3 -20.02 26.38 -13.11
C VAL A 3 -19.26 26.45 -11.78
N LEU A 4 -19.57 27.44 -10.94
CA LEU A 4 -18.99 27.56 -9.61
C LEU A 4 -19.35 26.38 -8.69
N SER A 5 -20.60 25.91 -8.73
CA SER A 5 -21.05 24.80 -7.88
C SER A 5 -20.47 23.45 -8.32
N THR A 6 -20.24 23.26 -9.63
CA THR A 6 -19.61 22.04 -10.14
C THR A 6 -18.13 21.98 -9.78
N ILE A 7 -17.41 23.10 -9.89
CA ILE A 7 -16.01 23.21 -9.46
C ILE A 7 -15.89 22.89 -7.96
N LEU A 8 -16.75 23.50 -7.14
CA LEU A 8 -16.75 23.25 -5.69
C LEU A 8 -16.98 21.77 -5.35
N PHE A 9 -17.90 21.11 -6.06
CA PHE A 9 -18.16 19.68 -5.89
C PHE A 9 -16.92 18.82 -6.16
N TYR A 10 -16.19 19.08 -7.26
CA TYR A 10 -14.96 18.34 -7.56
C TYR A 10 -13.84 18.60 -6.55
N VAL A 11 -13.71 19.83 -6.04
CA VAL A 11 -12.75 20.17 -4.98
C VAL A 11 -13.06 19.38 -3.70
N ILE A 12 -14.33 19.36 -3.27
CA ILE A 12 -14.75 18.58 -2.11
C ILE A 12 -14.47 17.09 -2.32
N MET A 13 -14.79 16.56 -3.50
CA MET A 13 -14.51 15.15 -3.83
C MET A 13 -13.01 14.83 -3.74
N LEU A 14 -12.14 15.72 -4.22
CA LEU A 14 -10.68 15.56 -4.13
C LEU A 14 -10.22 15.51 -2.67
N VAL A 15 -10.71 16.42 -1.82
CA VAL A 15 -10.39 16.43 -0.38
C VAL A 15 -10.82 15.11 0.28
N VAL A 16 -12.01 14.59 -0.06
CA VAL A 16 -12.50 13.31 0.46
C VAL A 16 -11.60 12.14 0.02
N ILE A 17 -11.17 12.11 -1.24
CA ILE A 17 -10.25 11.08 -1.75
C ILE A 17 -8.92 11.12 -0.98
N LEU A 18 -8.35 12.30 -0.77
CA LEU A 18 -7.09 12.45 -0.04
C LEU A 18 -7.22 12.02 1.43
N ALA A 19 -8.33 12.37 2.08
CA ALA A 19 -8.60 11.95 3.46
C ALA A 19 -8.73 10.43 3.59
N LEU A 20 -9.48 9.80 2.68
CA LEU A 20 -9.61 8.34 2.60
C LEU A 20 -8.26 7.68 2.33
N TYR A 21 -7.50 8.20 1.37
CA TYR A 21 -6.18 7.69 1.02
C TYR A 21 -5.21 7.74 2.22
N ALA A 22 -5.18 8.86 2.95
CA ALA A 22 -4.36 9.00 4.16
C ALA A 22 -4.76 7.97 5.23
N GLY A 23 -6.07 7.75 5.43
CA GLY A 23 -6.56 6.72 6.34
C GLY A 23 -6.16 5.30 5.90
N CYS A 24 -6.42 4.94 4.63
CA CYS A 24 -6.05 3.64 4.07
C CYS A 24 -4.54 3.39 4.15
N ARG A 25 -3.72 4.43 3.96
CA ARG A 25 -2.27 4.34 4.08
C ARG A 25 -1.81 3.94 5.48
N LEU A 26 -2.37 4.56 6.51
CA LEU A 26 -2.01 4.30 7.90
C LEU A 26 -2.44 2.89 8.36
N TYR A 27 -3.66 2.46 8.00
CA TYR A 27 -4.26 1.25 8.55
C TYR A 27 -4.14 0.01 7.65
N VAL A 28 -4.30 0.18 6.34
CA VAL A 28 -4.46 -0.92 5.38
C VAL A 28 -3.16 -1.18 4.63
N PHE A 29 -2.60 -0.16 3.98
CA PHE A 29 -1.49 -0.32 3.04
C PHE A 29 -0.19 -0.75 3.73
N ASN A 30 0.06 -0.29 4.95
CA ASN A 30 1.25 -0.68 5.73
C ASN A 30 1.19 -2.13 6.23
N LYS A 31 -0.02 -2.67 6.45
CA LYS A 31 -0.20 -4.01 7.03
C LYS A 31 -0.31 -5.11 5.99
N ILE A 32 -0.86 -4.79 4.82
CA ILE A 32 -1.24 -5.78 3.82
C ILE A 32 -0.11 -5.99 2.79
N ARG A 33 0.39 -7.22 2.71
CA ARG A 33 1.44 -7.64 1.76
C ARG A 33 0.81 -8.19 0.49
N ILE A 34 0.30 -7.31 -0.36
CA ILE A 34 -0.35 -7.67 -1.63
C ILE A 34 0.61 -7.48 -2.81
N ASN A 35 0.45 -8.32 -3.84
CA ASN A 35 1.15 -8.17 -5.12
C ASN A 35 0.65 -6.92 -5.87
N LYS A 36 1.57 -6.14 -6.46
CA LYS A 36 1.25 -4.88 -7.16
C LYS A 36 0.18 -5.01 -8.24
N TRP A 37 0.06 -6.18 -8.86
CA TRP A 37 -0.89 -6.43 -9.94
C TRP A 37 -2.35 -6.52 -9.45
N ILE A 38 -2.59 -6.78 -8.16
CA ILE A 38 -3.95 -6.92 -7.61
C ILE A 38 -4.67 -5.56 -7.56
N PRO A 39 -4.14 -4.50 -6.90
CA PRO A 39 -4.80 -3.19 -6.91
C PRO A 39 -4.95 -2.61 -8.31
N LEU A 40 -3.97 -2.89 -9.19
CA LEU A 40 -4.04 -2.48 -10.59
C LEU A 40 -5.22 -3.13 -11.32
N ALA A 41 -5.36 -4.47 -11.22
CA ALA A 41 -6.44 -5.19 -11.87
C ALA A 41 -7.82 -4.69 -11.39
N ILE A 42 -7.99 -4.47 -10.08
CA ILE A 42 -9.24 -3.94 -9.52
C ILE A 42 -9.55 -2.55 -10.10
N SER A 43 -8.55 -1.65 -10.18
CA SER A 43 -8.75 -0.31 -10.74
C SER A 43 -9.17 -0.36 -12.21
N ILE A 44 -8.59 -1.26 -13.02
CA ILE A 44 -8.93 -1.42 -14.44
C ILE A 44 -10.35 -1.97 -14.59
N ILE A 45 -10.71 -2.98 -13.80
CA ILE A 45 -12.06 -3.57 -13.86
C ILE A 45 -13.12 -2.54 -13.48
N LEU A 46 -12.91 -1.80 -12.39
CA LEU A 46 -13.85 -0.75 -11.96
C LEU A 46 -13.99 0.36 -13.02
N PHE A 47 -12.86 0.78 -13.60
CA PHE A 47 -12.86 1.78 -14.67
C PHE A 47 -13.59 1.28 -15.92
N CYS A 48 -13.33 0.05 -16.35
CA CYS A 48 -14.05 -0.56 -17.47
C CYS A 48 -15.55 -0.67 -17.17
N CYS A 49 -15.93 -1.17 -15.99
CA CYS A 49 -17.34 -1.22 -15.57
C CYS A 49 -18.01 0.15 -15.65
N GLN A 50 -17.32 1.21 -15.24
CA GLN A 50 -17.85 2.57 -15.29
C GLN A 50 -18.11 3.06 -16.73
N LEU A 51 -17.31 2.62 -17.70
CA LEU A 51 -17.50 2.99 -19.12
C LEU A 51 -18.70 2.28 -19.76
N PHE A 52 -18.95 1.02 -19.39
CA PHE A 52 -19.99 0.20 -20.02
C PHE A 52 -21.37 0.34 -19.37
N ILE A 53 -21.45 0.64 -18.07
CA ILE A 53 -22.73 0.73 -17.38
C ILE A 53 -23.27 2.18 -17.46
N LYS A 54 -24.25 2.37 -18.35
CA LYS A 54 -24.99 3.64 -18.49
C LYS A 54 -26.26 3.62 -17.63
N GLY A 55 -26.60 4.74 -17.00
CA GLY A 55 -27.84 4.89 -16.21
C GLY A 55 -27.71 4.64 -14.70
N ILE A 56 -26.49 4.57 -14.17
CA ILE A 56 -26.25 4.47 -12.72
C ILE A 56 -26.57 5.81 -12.04
N ASN A 57 -27.10 5.76 -10.81
CA ASN A 57 -27.31 6.92 -9.95
C ASN A 57 -26.00 7.73 -9.80
N GLY A 58 -26.05 9.06 -9.94
CA GLY A 58 -24.88 9.94 -9.92
C GLY A 58 -23.99 9.76 -8.68
N TYR A 59 -24.59 9.48 -7.51
CA TYR A 59 -23.84 9.21 -6.28
C TYR A 59 -23.08 7.87 -6.32
N VAL A 60 -23.67 6.84 -6.92
CA VAL A 60 -23.02 5.53 -7.08
C VAL A 60 -21.88 5.64 -8.09
N ASN A 61 -22.08 6.38 -9.18
CA ASN A 61 -21.02 6.65 -10.15
C ASN A 61 -19.84 7.42 -9.52
N ALA A 62 -20.13 8.42 -8.68
CA ALA A 62 -19.12 9.14 -7.92
C ALA A 62 -18.36 8.23 -6.94
N ALA A 63 -19.06 7.35 -6.22
CA ALA A 63 -18.44 6.38 -5.33
C ALA A 63 -17.52 5.38 -6.07
N ILE A 64 -17.95 4.89 -7.23
CA ILE A 64 -17.13 4.01 -8.08
C ILE A 64 -15.88 4.76 -8.58
N THR A 65 -16.02 6.03 -8.95
CA THR A 65 -14.89 6.88 -9.34
C THR A 65 -13.88 7.03 -8.20
N VAL A 66 -14.37 7.37 -7.00
CA VAL A 66 -13.54 7.49 -5.79
C VAL A 66 -12.81 6.18 -5.50
N ALA A 67 -13.52 5.04 -5.54
CA ALA A 67 -12.91 3.73 -5.31
C ALA A 67 -11.83 3.42 -6.36
N THR A 68 -12.11 3.70 -7.64
CA THR A 68 -11.16 3.49 -8.75
C THR A 68 -9.88 4.29 -8.53
N VAL A 69 -10.01 5.58 -8.20
CA VAL A 69 -8.86 6.47 -7.92
C VAL A 69 -8.10 5.99 -6.68
N LEU A 70 -8.78 5.55 -5.62
CA LEU A 70 -8.14 5.04 -4.42
C LEU A 70 -7.31 3.77 -4.68
N PHE A 71 -7.84 2.80 -5.43
CA PHE A 71 -7.10 1.60 -5.80
C PHE A 71 -5.90 1.92 -6.72
N LEU A 72 -6.05 2.90 -7.60
CA LEU A 72 -4.96 3.40 -8.44
C LEU A 72 -3.85 4.07 -7.61
N LEU A 73 -4.21 4.93 -6.66
CA LEU A 73 -3.26 5.57 -5.73
C LEU A 73 -2.53 4.52 -4.89
N TRP A 74 -3.23 3.47 -4.45
CA TRP A 74 -2.60 2.36 -3.74
C TRP A 74 -1.57 1.63 -4.60
N PHE A 75 -1.88 1.38 -5.88
CA PHE A 75 -0.92 0.81 -6.82
C PHE A 75 0.32 1.69 -6.97
N MET A 76 0.14 3.01 -7.13
CA MET A 76 1.25 3.96 -7.24
C MET A 76 2.13 3.96 -5.99
N GLU A 77 1.54 3.88 -4.80
CA GLU A 77 2.29 3.80 -3.55
C GLU A 77 3.15 2.53 -3.45
N ILE A 78 2.59 1.38 -3.84
CA ILE A 78 3.34 0.11 -3.86
C ILE A 78 4.53 0.21 -4.83
N GLN A 79 4.33 0.84 -5.99
CA GLN A 79 5.37 1.03 -7.00
C GLN A 79 6.49 1.97 -6.53
N GLN A 80 6.15 3.09 -5.88
CA GLN A 80 7.13 4.03 -5.34
C GLN A 80 7.90 3.48 -4.16
N THR A 81 7.23 2.73 -3.27
CA THR A 81 7.84 2.22 -2.03
C THR A 81 8.61 0.91 -2.27
N GLY A 82 8.44 0.27 -3.43
CA GLY A 82 9.04 -1.03 -3.74
C GLY A 82 8.40 -2.20 -2.97
N GLY A 83 7.18 -2.00 -2.46
CA GLY A 83 6.50 -2.94 -1.56
C GLY A 83 7.02 -2.91 -0.11
N PRO A 84 6.44 -3.74 0.78
CA PRO A 84 6.79 -3.72 2.19
C PRO A 84 8.25 -4.13 2.40
N LYS A 85 9.07 -3.21 2.95
CA LYS A 85 10.48 -3.46 3.32
C LYS A 85 10.57 -4.83 4.00
N LYS A 86 11.34 -5.75 3.41
CA LYS A 86 11.61 -7.02 4.08
C LYS A 86 12.20 -6.69 5.43
N LYS A 87 11.56 -7.13 6.53
CA LYS A 87 12.18 -7.07 7.85
C LYS A 87 13.48 -7.85 7.74
N GLU A 88 14.59 -7.14 7.65
CA GLU A 88 15.90 -7.77 7.63
C GLU A 88 16.03 -8.53 8.94
N LYS A 89 16.56 -9.76 8.86
CA LYS A 89 16.79 -10.55 10.06
C LYS A 89 17.68 -9.70 10.97
N PRO A 90 17.29 -9.45 12.24
CA PRO A 90 18.13 -8.66 13.13
C PRO A 90 19.50 -9.32 13.15
N ILE A 91 20.55 -8.56 12.81
CA ILE A 91 21.92 -9.02 12.90
C ILE A 91 22.21 -9.11 14.39
N VAL A 92 21.91 -10.27 14.97
CA VAL A 92 22.27 -10.57 16.35
C VAL A 92 23.78 -10.71 16.36
N ILE A 93 24.48 -9.64 16.75
CA ILE A 93 25.91 -9.66 17.03
C ILE A 93 26.08 -10.56 18.25
N LYS A 94 26.23 -11.87 18.01
CA LYS A 94 26.61 -12.80 19.05
C LYS A 94 28.09 -12.53 19.37
N PRO A 95 28.47 -12.39 20.65
CA PRO A 95 29.88 -12.30 21.01
C PRO A 95 30.58 -13.55 20.45
N LYS A 96 31.69 -13.34 19.75
CA LYS A 96 32.54 -14.46 19.31
C LYS A 96 32.98 -15.22 20.57
N ALA A 97 32.95 -16.55 20.51
CA ALA A 97 33.42 -17.37 21.61
C ALA A 97 34.86 -16.99 21.98
N LYS A 98 35.14 -16.89 23.29
CA LYS A 98 36.50 -16.69 23.77
C LYS A 98 37.36 -17.84 23.23
N PRO A 99 38.52 -17.58 22.59
CA PRO A 99 39.39 -18.65 22.15
C PRO A 99 39.79 -19.47 23.38
N ASN A 100 39.41 -20.75 23.39
CA ASN A 100 39.84 -21.65 24.44
C ASN A 100 41.32 -21.96 24.20
N ARG A 101 42.20 -21.50 25.08
CA ARG A 101 43.59 -21.95 25.09
C ARG A 101 43.56 -23.40 25.54
N VAL A 102 43.74 -24.34 24.62
CA VAL A 102 43.87 -25.77 24.95
C VAL A 102 44.96 -25.89 26.00
N LYS A 103 44.57 -26.21 27.24
CA LYS A 103 45.50 -26.47 28.32
C LYS A 103 46.17 -27.78 27.97
N ASN A 104 47.43 -27.70 27.56
CA ASN A 104 48.22 -28.86 27.16
C ASN A 104 48.42 -29.74 28.42
N ASN A 105 47.49 -30.67 28.64
CA ASN A 105 47.68 -31.71 29.64
C ASN A 105 48.68 -32.69 29.01
N LYS A 106 49.97 -32.48 29.28
CA LYS A 106 50.94 -33.59 29.19
C LYS A 106 50.43 -34.68 30.13
N LYS A 107 49.83 -35.71 29.56
CA LYS A 107 49.73 -37.01 30.21
C LYS A 107 50.99 -37.76 29.78
N ASP A 108 52.05 -37.58 30.56
CA ASP A 108 53.16 -38.52 30.56
C ASP A 108 52.66 -39.79 31.27
N LYS A 109 52.43 -40.86 30.51
CA LYS A 109 52.48 -42.25 30.96
C LYS A 109 52.65 -43.17 29.76
#